data_AF-A0AAU5U8F8-F1
#
_entry.id   AF-A0AAU5U8F8-F1
#
_cell.length_a   1.000
_cell.length_b   1.000
_cell.length_c   1.000
_cell.angle_alpha   90.00
_cell.angle_beta   90.00
_cell.angle_gamma   90.00
#
_symmetry.space_group_name_H-M   'P 1'
#
loop_
_entity.id
_entity.type
_entity.pdbx_description
1 polymer ?
#
loop_
_entity_poly.entity_id
_entity_poly.type
_entity_poly.pdbx_seq_one_letter_code
_entity_poly.pdbx_strand_id
1 'polypeptide(L)'
;MVTTQTEVPQRRGTPQDSGSTPVISVRRLWKVFGPKANQVPDSEELCGLSRRELMDRTGCTAAVRDVHFDVSPGEVFVVMGLSGSGKSTLVRCLTRLIEPTAGEIVFEGEDIRQADAARLRELRRRKFSMVFQHFGLLPHRRVVDNVAFGLEIRGMGRRERNKRAQEVVELVGLAGYENSYPDQLSGGMQQRVGLARALAGDPDVLFFDEPFSALDPLIRRDMQNEVIRLHHEVGKTMVFITHDLSEALKLGDRILIMRDGKMVQCGTGDELVGAPADDYVREFVKDVPRGDVLTLRWIMRAPEDGDELDGPELGPDVVVKEATRAVLAADRPVKVVENGKLLGIVGDEEILAVVAGQEGGA
;
A
#
# COMPACT_ATOMS: atom_id res chain seq x y z
N MET A 1 -13.31 -22.38 -37.29
CA MET A 1 -12.42 -22.55 -36.12
C MET A 1 -12.56 -21.28 -35.31
N VAL A 2 -13.12 -21.40 -34.11
CA VAL A 2 -13.43 -20.26 -33.24
C VAL A 2 -12.13 -19.84 -32.55
N THR A 3 -11.62 -18.66 -32.89
CA THR A 3 -10.45 -18.06 -32.29
C THR A 3 -10.81 -17.63 -30.87
N THR A 4 -10.42 -18.42 -29.87
CA THR A 4 -10.58 -18.08 -28.46
C THR A 4 -9.55 -17.01 -28.12
N GLN A 5 -9.92 -15.73 -28.24
CA GLN A 5 -9.16 -14.63 -27.65
C GLN A 5 -9.14 -14.86 -26.14
N THR A 6 -7.97 -15.19 -25.61
CA THR A 6 -7.76 -15.30 -24.16
C THR A 6 -7.55 -13.87 -23.68
N GLU A 7 -8.61 -13.23 -23.16
CA GLU A 7 -8.49 -11.93 -22.51
C GLU A 7 -7.59 -12.08 -21.27
N VAL A 8 -6.40 -11.49 -21.35
CA VAL A 8 -5.49 -11.36 -20.21
C VAL A 8 -6.01 -10.20 -19.35
N PRO A 9 -6.23 -10.38 -18.04
CA PRO A 9 -6.68 -9.30 -17.19
C PRO A 9 -5.60 -8.21 -17.15
N GLN A 10 -5.92 -7.01 -17.65
CA GLN A 10 -5.05 -5.86 -17.55
C GLN A 10 -5.04 -5.36 -16.10
N ARG A 11 -3.87 -5.36 -15.44
CA ARG A 11 -3.66 -4.54 -14.25
C ARG A 11 -3.85 -3.08 -14.65
N ARG A 12 -4.44 -2.28 -13.76
CA ARG A 12 -4.60 -0.83 -13.98
C ARG A 12 -3.24 -0.26 -14.40
N GLY A 13 -3.23 0.50 -15.49
CA GLY A 13 -2.06 1.26 -15.90
C GLY A 13 -1.52 2.07 -14.73
N THR A 14 -0.22 2.28 -14.74
CA THR A 14 0.48 3.12 -13.74
C THR A 14 -0.33 4.41 -13.56
N PRO A 15 -0.60 4.89 -12.33
CA PRO A 15 -0.92 6.29 -12.13
C PRO A 15 0.38 7.08 -12.38
N GLN A 16 0.85 7.11 -13.63
CA GLN A 16 1.72 8.16 -14.13
C GLN A 16 0.88 9.43 -14.09
N ASP A 17 1.10 10.23 -13.04
CA ASP A 17 0.74 11.64 -13.00
C ASP A 17 -0.63 11.94 -13.63
N SER A 18 -1.63 11.12 -13.29
CA SER A 18 -2.99 11.46 -13.64
C SER A 18 -3.24 12.79 -12.94
N GLY A 19 -3.62 13.82 -13.70
CA GLY A 19 -3.83 15.18 -13.20
C GLY A 19 -4.94 15.33 -12.14
N SER A 20 -5.26 14.26 -11.40
CA SER A 20 -6.04 14.25 -10.18
C SER A 20 -5.19 14.73 -9.00
N THR A 21 -5.70 15.72 -8.30
CA THR A 21 -5.12 16.21 -7.04
C THR A 21 -4.98 15.05 -6.04
N PRO A 22 -3.82 14.89 -5.38
CA PRO A 22 -3.63 13.84 -4.40
C PRO A 22 -4.58 14.00 -3.22
N VAL A 23 -5.06 12.89 -2.67
CA VAL A 23 -5.95 12.89 -1.50
C VAL A 23 -5.17 13.17 -0.21
N ILE A 24 -3.93 12.67 -0.13
CA ILE A 24 -2.96 13.00 0.93
C ILE A 24 -1.68 13.48 0.28
N SER A 25 -1.17 14.60 0.76
CA SER A 25 0.13 15.13 0.37
C SER A 25 0.97 15.41 1.61
N VAL A 26 2.18 14.87 1.64
CA VAL A 26 3.11 15.01 2.75
C VAL A 26 4.33 15.77 2.26
N ARG A 27 4.75 16.81 2.99
CA ARG A 27 5.91 17.64 2.63
C ARG A 27 6.79 17.86 3.86
N ARG A 28 8.09 17.62 3.71
CA ARG A 28 9.14 17.84 4.74
C ARG A 28 8.73 17.33 6.11
N LEU A 29 8.10 16.17 6.20
CA LEU A 29 7.52 15.70 7.46
C LEU A 29 8.62 15.22 8.39
N TRP A 30 8.62 15.75 9.61
CA TRP A 30 9.51 15.33 10.67
C TRP A 30 8.75 14.88 11.90
N LYS A 31 9.24 13.82 12.53
CA LYS A 31 8.90 13.47 13.90
C LYS A 31 10.14 13.11 14.69
N VAL A 32 10.44 13.94 15.67
CA VAL A 32 11.55 13.78 16.59
C VAL A 32 11.01 13.60 18.01
N PHE A 33 11.57 12.64 18.73
CA PHE A 33 11.32 12.40 20.15
C PHE A 33 12.55 12.85 20.94
N GLY A 34 12.34 13.41 22.14
CA GLY A 34 13.42 13.82 23.03
C GLY A 34 13.34 15.30 23.44
N PRO A 35 14.23 15.74 24.35
CA PRO A 35 14.15 17.05 25.00
C PRO A 35 14.37 18.23 24.06
N LYS A 36 15.07 18.04 22.94
CA LYS A 36 15.40 19.08 21.96
C LYS A 36 14.77 18.81 20.59
N ALA A 37 13.66 18.08 20.57
CA ALA A 37 13.02 17.60 19.34
C ALA A 37 12.79 18.70 18.29
N ASN A 38 12.32 19.87 18.72
CA ASN A 38 12.01 20.98 17.81
C ASN A 38 13.23 21.62 17.16
N GLN A 39 14.43 21.48 17.74
CA GLN A 39 15.66 22.09 17.19
C GLN A 39 16.27 21.25 16.07
N VAL A 40 15.93 19.97 15.99
CA VAL A 40 16.54 19.04 15.03
C VAL A 40 16.19 19.42 13.60
N PRO A 41 14.91 19.64 13.21
CA PRO A 41 14.56 19.99 11.83
C PRO A 41 15.13 21.34 11.37
N ASP A 42 15.38 22.26 12.30
CA ASP A 42 15.85 23.62 12.01
C ASP A 42 17.39 23.74 11.92
N SER A 43 18.12 22.64 12.14
CA SER A 43 19.58 22.60 12.14
C SER A 43 20.10 21.65 11.08
N GLU A 44 20.74 22.18 10.03
CA GLU A 44 21.38 21.37 8.98
C GLU A 44 22.40 20.39 9.57
N GLU A 45 23.15 20.83 10.58
CA GLU A 45 24.12 19.99 11.29
C GLU A 45 23.44 18.78 11.94
N LEU A 46 22.34 18.99 12.69
CA LEU A 46 21.62 17.90 13.36
C LEU A 46 20.86 17.01 12.36
N CYS A 47 20.34 17.59 11.28
CA CYS A 47 19.68 16.87 10.20
C CYS A 47 20.61 15.86 9.50
N GLY A 48 21.90 16.18 9.38
CA GLY A 48 22.92 15.32 8.77
C GLY A 48 23.34 14.11 9.61
N LEU A 49 23.12 14.14 10.93
CA LEU A 49 23.63 13.11 11.84
C LEU A 49 22.99 11.74 11.62
N SER A 50 23.77 10.67 11.83
CA SER A 50 23.21 9.33 11.96
C SER A 50 22.28 9.24 13.17
N ARG A 51 21.44 8.20 13.21
CA ARG A 51 20.52 7.96 14.34
C ARG A 51 21.26 7.91 15.69
N ARG A 52 22.43 7.27 15.71
CA ARG A 52 23.25 7.10 16.91
C ARG A 52 23.89 8.42 17.33
N GLU A 53 24.51 9.14 16.41
CA GLU A 53 25.13 10.44 16.72
C GLU A 53 24.11 11.47 17.20
N LEU A 54 22.91 11.49 16.61
CA LEU A 54 21.83 12.37 17.05
C LEU A 54 21.43 12.05 18.50
N MET A 55 21.27 10.76 18.83
CA MET A 55 20.98 10.32 20.19
C MET A 55 22.10 10.75 21.15
N ASP A 56 23.35 10.44 20.83
CA ASP A 56 24.50 10.69 21.71
C ASP A 56 24.69 12.19 21.99
N ARG A 57 24.44 13.05 21.00
CA ARG A 57 24.62 14.51 21.12
C ARG A 57 23.44 15.24 21.75
N THR A 58 22.21 14.77 21.52
CA THR A 58 20.99 15.56 21.83
C THR A 58 20.00 14.83 22.72
N GLY A 59 20.16 13.53 22.93
CA GLY A 59 19.15 12.66 23.55
C GLY A 59 17.89 12.49 22.70
N CYS A 60 17.94 12.84 21.40
CA CYS A 60 16.79 12.78 20.51
C CYS A 60 16.83 11.59 19.55
N THR A 61 15.65 11.06 19.23
CA THR A 61 15.45 10.08 18.15
C THR A 61 14.55 10.67 17.10
N ALA A 62 15.06 10.84 15.87
CA ALA A 62 14.24 11.21 14.73
C ALA A 62 13.64 9.95 14.10
N ALA A 63 12.35 9.73 14.33
CA ALA A 63 11.61 8.56 13.83
C ALA A 63 11.07 8.78 12.41
N VAL A 64 10.82 10.02 12.02
CA VAL A 64 10.47 10.42 10.65
C VAL A 64 11.36 11.62 10.30
N ARG A 65 12.07 11.55 9.18
CA ARG A 65 13.14 12.45 8.78
C ARG A 65 12.92 12.90 7.34
N ASP A 66 12.42 14.12 7.20
CA ASP A 66 12.20 14.78 5.91
C ASP A 66 11.49 13.88 4.89
N VAL A 67 10.31 13.38 5.26
CA VAL A 67 9.52 12.49 4.40
C VAL A 67 8.55 13.30 3.54
N HIS A 68 8.45 12.93 2.26
CA HIS A 68 7.60 13.59 1.26
C HIS A 68 7.01 12.58 0.28
N PHE A 69 5.69 12.53 0.16
CA PHE A 69 5.03 11.70 -0.84
C PHE A 69 3.61 12.19 -1.06
N ASP A 70 3.02 11.71 -2.14
CA ASP A 70 1.61 11.91 -2.47
C ASP A 70 0.92 10.56 -2.59
N VAL A 71 -0.33 10.53 -2.12
CA VAL A 71 -1.25 9.40 -2.26
C VAL A 71 -2.43 9.85 -3.09
N SER A 72 -2.69 9.12 -4.17
CA SER A 72 -3.75 9.38 -5.13
C SER A 72 -5.09 8.84 -4.62
N PRO A 73 -6.23 9.41 -5.04
CA PRO A 73 -7.54 8.86 -4.70
C PRO A 73 -7.69 7.41 -5.17
N GLY A 74 -8.12 6.52 -4.28
CA GLY A 74 -8.34 5.10 -4.58
C GLY A 74 -7.06 4.29 -4.74
N GLU A 75 -5.89 4.85 -4.42
CA GLU A 75 -4.60 4.14 -4.43
C GLU A 75 -4.44 3.28 -3.16
N VAL A 76 -3.83 2.10 -3.31
CA VAL A 76 -3.25 1.34 -2.20
C VAL A 76 -1.76 1.70 -2.09
N PHE A 77 -1.47 2.66 -1.21
CA PHE A 77 -0.12 3.13 -0.95
C PHE A 77 0.50 2.37 0.24
N VAL A 78 1.57 1.62 -0.02
CA VAL A 78 2.22 0.79 1.00
C VAL A 78 3.46 1.49 1.54
N VAL A 79 3.62 1.52 2.86
CA VAL A 79 4.84 1.94 3.56
C VAL A 79 5.52 0.70 4.11
N MET A 80 6.73 0.44 3.61
CA MET A 80 7.52 -0.74 3.92
C MET A 80 8.85 -0.38 4.59
N GLY A 81 9.43 -1.32 5.33
CA GLY A 81 10.76 -1.21 5.93
C GLY A 81 10.90 -2.07 7.17
N LEU A 82 12.12 -2.20 7.70
CA LEU A 82 12.37 -3.01 8.89
C LEU A 82 11.70 -2.44 10.15
N SER A 83 11.66 -3.25 11.22
CA SER A 83 11.28 -2.77 12.54
C SER A 83 12.14 -1.56 12.95
N GLY A 84 11.51 -0.54 13.51
CA GLY A 84 12.20 0.67 13.94
C GLY A 84 12.57 1.65 12.83
N SER A 85 12.14 1.45 11.58
CA SER A 85 12.38 2.39 10.46
C SER A 85 11.48 3.63 10.45
N GLY A 86 10.45 3.70 11.32
CA GLY A 86 9.59 4.88 11.46
C GLY A 86 8.17 4.75 10.90
N LYS A 87 7.81 3.64 10.26
CA LYS A 87 6.52 3.43 9.55
C LYS A 87 5.27 3.71 10.40
N SER A 88 5.13 3.05 11.54
CA SER A 88 3.97 3.26 12.42
C SER A 88 3.94 4.66 13.01
N THR A 89 5.10 5.30 13.22
CA THR A 89 5.17 6.71 13.62
C THR A 89 4.67 7.61 12.49
N LEU A 90 5.06 7.34 11.24
CA LEU A 90 4.59 8.09 10.07
C LEU A 90 3.07 8.03 9.94
N VAL A 91 2.44 6.85 9.94
CA VAL A 91 0.97 6.75 9.83
C VAL A 91 0.24 7.38 11.02
N ARG A 92 0.79 7.29 12.23
CA ARG A 92 0.24 8.01 13.40
C ARG A 92 0.40 9.52 13.29
N CYS A 93 1.40 10.02 12.56
CA CYS A 93 1.52 11.44 12.21
C CYS A 93 0.44 11.85 11.19
N LEU A 94 0.16 11.02 10.18
CA LEU A 94 -0.90 11.27 9.18
C LEU A 94 -2.29 11.41 9.82
N THR A 95 -2.55 10.67 10.90
CA THR A 95 -3.81 10.77 11.67
C THR A 95 -3.72 11.75 12.85
N ARG A 96 -2.55 12.40 13.03
CA ARG A 96 -2.16 13.21 14.20
C ARG A 96 -2.37 12.54 15.56
N LEU A 97 -2.41 11.20 15.61
CA LEU A 97 -2.35 10.47 16.89
C LEU A 97 -1.00 10.69 17.58
N ILE A 98 0.04 10.95 16.79
CA ILE A 98 1.31 11.51 17.22
C ILE A 98 1.46 12.86 16.51
N GLU A 99 1.74 13.93 17.26
CA GLU A 99 1.94 15.24 16.66
C GLU A 99 3.28 15.31 15.92
N PRO A 100 3.30 15.71 14.63
CA PRO A 100 4.54 15.96 13.89
C PRO A 100 5.34 17.10 14.50
N THR A 101 6.66 16.98 14.45
CA THR A 101 7.58 18.04 14.87
C THR A 101 7.61 19.18 13.84
N ALA A 102 7.72 18.86 12.55
CA ALA A 102 7.74 19.82 11.45
C ALA A 102 7.14 19.22 10.16
N GLY A 103 7.00 20.05 9.12
CA GLY A 103 6.47 19.65 7.81
C GLY A 103 5.02 20.03 7.57
N GLU A 104 4.39 19.40 6.60
CA GLU A 104 3.01 19.66 6.23
C GLU A 104 2.33 18.33 5.90
N ILE A 105 1.05 18.23 6.27
CA ILE A 105 0.21 17.09 5.89
C ILE A 105 -1.08 17.69 5.34
N VAL A 106 -1.25 17.63 4.03
CA VAL A 106 -2.44 18.14 3.34
C VAL A 106 -3.37 16.97 3.05
N PHE A 107 -4.62 17.10 3.44
CA PHE A 107 -5.70 16.15 3.11
C PHE A 107 -6.82 16.89 2.39
N GLU A 108 -7.16 16.46 1.18
CA GLU A 108 -8.18 17.12 0.32
C GLU A 108 -7.97 18.65 0.19
N GLY A 109 -6.71 19.10 0.17
CA GLY A 109 -6.34 20.52 0.08
C GLY A 109 -6.27 21.29 1.42
N GLU A 110 -6.57 20.65 2.55
CA GLU A 110 -6.47 21.24 3.90
C GLU A 110 -5.21 20.74 4.63
N ASP A 111 -4.34 21.65 5.11
CA ASP A 111 -3.24 21.28 6.01
C ASP A 111 -3.79 20.89 7.39
N ILE A 112 -3.79 19.59 7.67
CA ILE A 112 -4.35 19.04 8.91
C ILE A 112 -3.51 19.38 10.14
N ARG A 113 -2.27 19.88 10.01
CA ARG A 113 -1.49 20.38 11.16
C ARG A 113 -2.11 21.65 11.74
N GLN A 114 -2.76 22.45 10.91
CA GLN A 114 -3.42 23.69 11.31
C GLN A 114 -4.84 23.45 11.85
N ALA A 115 -5.39 22.26 11.65
CA ALA A 115 -6.69 21.88 12.18
C ALA A 115 -6.70 21.94 13.71
N ASP A 116 -7.73 22.58 14.27
CA ASP A 116 -7.96 22.58 15.70
C ASP A 116 -8.45 21.21 16.20
N ALA A 117 -8.63 21.08 17.52
CA ALA A 117 -9.08 19.83 18.11
C ALA A 117 -10.49 19.40 17.67
N ALA A 118 -11.36 20.34 17.29
CA ALA A 118 -12.72 20.04 16.84
C ALA A 118 -12.71 19.49 15.41
N ARG A 119 -12.01 20.16 14.49
CA ARG A 119 -11.82 19.74 13.11
C ARG A 119 -11.09 18.40 13.04
N LEU A 120 -10.04 18.22 13.83
CA LEU A 120 -9.32 16.94 13.88
C LEU A 120 -10.20 15.77 14.37
N ARG A 121 -11.10 16.02 15.34
CA ARG A 121 -12.10 15.02 15.74
C ARG A 121 -13.09 14.72 14.63
N GLU A 122 -13.50 15.71 13.86
CA GLU A 122 -14.39 15.51 12.71
C GLU A 122 -13.72 14.65 11.63
N LEU A 123 -12.48 14.97 11.25
CA LEU A 123 -11.68 14.21 10.29
C LEU A 123 -11.57 12.74 10.72
N ARG A 124 -11.16 12.48 11.96
CA ARG A 124 -11.09 11.12 12.53
C ARG A 124 -12.43 10.41 12.65
N ARG A 125 -13.50 11.18 12.80
CA ARG A 125 -14.84 10.59 12.87
C ARG A 125 -15.36 10.22 11.51
N ARG A 126 -15.10 10.99 10.45
CA ARG A 126 -15.79 10.85 9.15
C ARG A 126 -14.88 10.47 7.98
N LYS A 127 -13.68 11.02 7.93
CA LYS A 127 -12.77 10.96 6.78
C LYS A 127 -11.73 9.85 6.90
N PHE A 128 -11.27 9.58 8.12
CA PHE A 128 -10.23 8.59 8.39
C PHE A 128 -10.77 7.41 9.17
N SER A 129 -10.16 6.25 8.93
CA SER A 129 -10.34 5.10 9.79
C SER A 129 -9.03 4.32 9.91
N MET A 130 -8.83 3.64 11.04
CA MET A 130 -7.57 2.95 11.35
C MET A 130 -7.83 1.50 11.75
N VAL A 131 -7.05 0.60 11.16
CA VAL A 131 -6.99 -0.82 11.48
C VAL A 131 -5.62 -1.10 12.09
N PHE A 132 -5.62 -1.56 13.33
CA PHE A 132 -4.42 -1.75 14.14
C PHE A 132 -3.90 -3.19 14.04
N GLN A 133 -2.61 -3.36 14.35
CA GLN A 133 -1.92 -4.65 14.47
C GLN A 133 -2.60 -5.60 15.47
N HIS A 134 -2.97 -5.08 16.64
CA HIS A 134 -3.86 -5.77 17.56
C HIS A 134 -5.28 -5.30 17.29
N PHE A 135 -6.21 -6.24 17.07
CA PHE A 135 -7.58 -6.03 16.55
C PHE A 135 -8.33 -4.81 17.14
N GLY A 136 -7.97 -4.41 18.37
CA GLY A 136 -8.48 -3.21 19.01
C GLY A 136 -9.96 -3.29 19.29
N LEU A 137 -10.51 -4.51 19.36
CA LEU A 137 -11.91 -4.77 19.63
C LEU A 137 -12.22 -4.52 21.10
N LEU A 138 -13.45 -4.09 21.37
CA LEU A 138 -13.98 -3.92 22.72
C LEU A 138 -14.48 -5.30 23.19
N PRO A 139 -13.81 -5.96 24.14
CA PRO A 139 -14.08 -7.37 24.49
C PRO A 139 -15.45 -7.56 25.14
N HIS A 140 -15.97 -6.51 25.81
CA HIS A 140 -17.27 -6.49 26.46
C HIS A 140 -18.43 -6.13 25.52
N ARG A 141 -18.17 -6.04 24.21
CA ARG A 141 -19.19 -5.72 23.20
C ARG A 141 -19.24 -6.83 22.16
N ARG A 142 -20.43 -7.09 21.63
CA ARG A 142 -20.62 -8.05 20.54
C ARG A 142 -20.03 -7.52 19.23
N VAL A 143 -19.93 -8.38 18.21
CA VAL A 143 -19.45 -8.01 16.87
C VAL A 143 -20.21 -6.81 16.31
N VAL A 144 -21.55 -6.86 16.28
CA VAL A 144 -22.36 -5.77 15.73
C VAL A 144 -22.17 -4.46 16.49
N ASP A 145 -21.98 -4.53 17.81
CA ASP A 145 -21.78 -3.37 18.67
C ASP A 145 -20.36 -2.79 18.53
N ASN A 146 -19.36 -3.62 18.20
CA ASN A 146 -18.02 -3.20 17.83
C ASN A 146 -18.04 -2.45 16.48
N VAL A 147 -18.71 -3.02 15.48
CA VAL A 147 -18.83 -2.43 14.15
C VAL A 147 -19.61 -1.11 14.19
N ALA A 148 -20.70 -1.05 14.96
CA ALA A 148 -21.51 0.16 15.14
C ALA A 148 -20.84 1.24 16.01
N PHE A 149 -19.71 0.96 16.68
CA PHE A 149 -19.12 1.87 17.67
C PHE A 149 -18.78 3.25 17.10
N GLY A 150 -18.15 3.32 15.92
CA GLY A 150 -17.83 4.60 15.29
C GLY A 150 -19.08 5.44 14.99
N LEU A 151 -20.16 4.78 14.56
CA LEU A 151 -21.45 5.41 14.26
C LEU A 151 -22.17 5.89 15.54
N GLU A 152 -22.06 5.13 16.63
CA GLU A 152 -22.52 5.54 17.96
C GLU A 152 -21.85 6.83 18.42
N ILE A 153 -20.53 6.94 18.28
CA ILE A 153 -19.77 8.14 18.64
C ILE A 153 -20.13 9.35 17.77
N ARG A 154 -20.61 9.12 16.53
CA ARG A 154 -21.17 10.18 15.66
C ARG A 154 -22.59 10.61 16.05
N GLY A 155 -23.22 9.94 17.01
CA GLY A 155 -24.60 10.22 17.44
C GLY A 155 -25.68 9.59 16.55
N MET A 156 -25.34 8.63 15.69
CA MET A 156 -26.32 7.94 14.84
C MET A 156 -27.30 7.11 15.69
N GLY A 157 -28.58 7.15 15.32
CA GLY A 157 -29.64 6.44 16.04
C GLY A 157 -29.41 4.93 16.07
N ARG A 158 -29.79 4.27 17.18
CA ARG A 158 -29.50 2.84 17.41
C ARG A 158 -29.99 1.93 16.28
N ARG A 159 -31.18 2.18 15.74
CA ARG A 159 -31.75 1.38 14.65
C ARG A 159 -30.93 1.51 13.36
N GLU A 160 -30.55 2.73 13.01
CA GLU A 160 -29.79 3.04 11.79
C GLU A 160 -28.37 2.48 11.87
N ARG A 161 -27.66 2.73 12.98
CA ARG A 161 -26.29 2.24 13.16
C ARG A 161 -26.22 0.71 13.18
N ASN A 162 -27.21 0.04 13.78
CA ASN A 162 -27.25 -1.42 13.80
C ASN A 162 -27.54 -2.00 12.41
N LYS A 163 -28.42 -1.36 11.62
CA LYS A 163 -28.65 -1.75 10.23
C LYS A 163 -27.36 -1.64 9.42
N ARG A 164 -26.68 -0.49 9.49
CA ARG A 164 -25.40 -0.29 8.79
C ARG A 164 -24.33 -1.27 9.25
N ALA A 165 -24.25 -1.55 10.55
CA ALA A 165 -23.31 -2.53 11.07
C ALA A 165 -23.58 -3.94 10.55
N GLN A 166 -24.85 -4.36 10.44
CA GLN A 166 -25.22 -5.66 9.85
C GLN A 166 -24.82 -5.77 8.38
N GLU A 167 -25.12 -4.75 7.57
CA GLU A 167 -24.71 -4.71 6.14
C GLU A 167 -23.19 -4.91 5.99
N VAL A 168 -22.40 -4.28 6.86
CA VAL A 168 -20.94 -4.34 6.78
C VAL A 168 -20.40 -5.65 7.37
N VAL A 169 -21.05 -6.23 8.39
CA VAL A 169 -20.72 -7.56 8.91
C VAL A 169 -20.94 -8.64 7.84
N GLU A 170 -22.02 -8.52 7.08
CA GLU A 170 -22.30 -9.39 5.93
C GLU A 170 -21.26 -9.20 4.83
N LEU A 171 -20.92 -7.94 4.50
CA LEU A 171 -19.91 -7.60 3.49
C LEU A 171 -18.54 -8.26 3.76
N VAL A 172 -18.11 -8.35 5.03
CA VAL A 172 -16.84 -9.01 5.40
C VAL A 172 -16.98 -10.52 5.65
N GLY A 173 -18.14 -11.11 5.31
CA GLY A 173 -18.39 -12.54 5.44
C GLY A 173 -18.47 -13.04 6.89
N LEU A 174 -19.03 -12.24 7.80
CA LEU A 174 -19.25 -12.60 9.21
C LEU A 174 -20.74 -12.77 9.56
N ALA A 175 -21.59 -13.02 8.56
CA ALA A 175 -23.01 -13.29 8.77
C ALA A 175 -23.20 -14.48 9.75
N GLY A 176 -24.11 -14.32 10.71
CA GLY A 176 -24.37 -15.29 11.79
C GLY A 176 -23.52 -15.11 13.05
N TYR A 177 -22.48 -14.27 13.02
CA TYR A 177 -21.62 -13.97 14.18
C TYR A 177 -21.90 -12.60 14.80
N GLU A 178 -22.97 -11.90 14.40
CA GLU A 178 -23.30 -10.52 14.82
C GLU A 178 -23.38 -10.39 16.34
N ASN A 179 -23.89 -11.44 16.99
CA ASN A 179 -24.15 -11.49 18.42
C ASN A 179 -23.01 -12.14 19.23
N SER A 180 -21.97 -12.63 18.57
CA SER A 180 -20.79 -13.21 19.24
C SER A 180 -19.93 -12.13 19.88
N TYR A 181 -19.18 -12.51 20.92
CA TYR A 181 -18.14 -11.69 21.53
C TYR A 181 -16.76 -11.97 20.89
N PRO A 182 -15.80 -11.02 20.93
CA PRO A 182 -14.49 -11.20 20.30
C PRO A 182 -13.71 -12.44 20.73
N ASP A 183 -13.84 -12.87 21.98
CA ASP A 183 -13.21 -14.07 22.54
C ASP A 183 -13.77 -15.38 21.97
N GLN A 184 -14.94 -15.34 21.33
CA GLN A 184 -15.57 -16.47 20.66
C GLN A 184 -15.15 -16.61 19.19
N LEU A 185 -14.27 -15.73 18.70
CA LEU A 185 -13.86 -15.62 17.30
C LEU A 185 -12.39 -16.01 17.10
N SER A 186 -12.09 -16.60 15.95
CA SER A 186 -10.69 -16.79 15.52
C SER A 186 -9.99 -15.45 15.25
N GLY A 187 -8.66 -15.42 15.22
CA GLY A 187 -7.90 -14.19 14.94
C GLY A 187 -8.27 -13.53 13.61
N GLY A 188 -8.47 -14.34 12.56
CA GLY A 188 -8.93 -13.83 11.25
C GLY A 188 -10.32 -13.21 11.30
N MET A 189 -11.24 -13.82 12.07
CA MET A 189 -12.57 -13.25 12.27
C MET A 189 -12.50 -11.95 13.08
N GLN A 190 -11.69 -11.88 14.13
CA GLN A 190 -11.46 -10.64 14.89
C GLN A 190 -10.90 -9.51 13.99
N GLN A 191 -9.97 -9.85 13.09
CA GLN A 191 -9.47 -8.89 12.10
C GLN A 191 -10.57 -8.39 11.16
N ARG A 192 -11.45 -9.29 10.67
CA ARG A 192 -12.62 -8.92 9.86
C ARG A 192 -13.58 -8.01 10.62
N VAL A 193 -13.79 -8.22 11.93
CA VAL A 193 -14.58 -7.28 12.75
C VAL A 193 -13.90 -5.91 12.82
N GLY A 194 -12.58 -5.87 12.97
CA GLY A 194 -11.80 -4.62 12.95
C GLY A 194 -11.94 -3.86 11.62
N LEU A 195 -11.86 -4.59 10.50
CA LEU A 195 -12.07 -4.06 9.15
C LEU A 195 -13.51 -3.58 8.94
N ALA A 196 -14.50 -4.37 9.35
CA ALA A 196 -15.90 -4.00 9.29
C ALA A 196 -16.20 -2.73 10.09
N ARG A 197 -15.65 -2.61 11.30
CA ARG A 197 -15.74 -1.38 12.10
C ARG A 197 -15.14 -0.19 11.37
N ALA A 198 -14.02 -0.40 10.67
CA ALA A 198 -13.36 0.66 9.93
C ALA A 198 -14.20 1.13 8.73
N LEU A 199 -14.81 0.18 8.00
CA LEU A 199 -15.64 0.41 6.81
C LEU A 199 -17.05 0.93 7.13
N ALA A 200 -17.62 0.57 8.28
CA ALA A 200 -18.97 0.99 8.65
C ALA A 200 -19.13 2.52 8.70
N GLY A 201 -18.04 3.21 9.02
CA GLY A 201 -17.96 4.66 9.00
C GLY A 201 -17.90 5.29 7.60
N ASP A 202 -17.75 4.51 6.54
CA ASP A 202 -17.56 4.98 5.16
C ASP A 202 -16.46 6.07 5.03
N PRO A 203 -15.23 5.81 5.50
CA PRO A 203 -14.14 6.78 5.42
C PRO A 203 -13.67 6.98 3.98
N ASP A 204 -12.92 8.06 3.76
CA ASP A 204 -12.24 8.32 2.48
C ASP A 204 -10.86 7.67 2.44
N VAL A 205 -10.20 7.55 3.60
CA VAL A 205 -8.90 6.89 3.74
C VAL A 205 -8.91 5.88 4.89
N LEU A 206 -8.41 4.68 4.58
CA LEU A 206 -8.17 3.61 5.54
C LEU A 206 -6.66 3.49 5.82
N PHE A 207 -6.27 3.58 7.08
CA PHE A 207 -4.90 3.36 7.53
C PHE A 207 -4.77 1.97 8.14
N PHE A 208 -3.81 1.19 7.67
CA PHE A 208 -3.50 -0.14 8.20
C PHE A 208 -2.10 -0.14 8.81
N ASP A 209 -1.99 -0.48 10.10
CA ASP A 209 -0.70 -0.55 10.81
C ASP A 209 -0.39 -2.03 11.11
N GLU A 210 0.32 -2.68 10.20
CA GLU A 210 0.69 -4.11 10.25
C GLU A 210 -0.49 -5.05 10.57
N PRO A 211 -1.62 -4.96 9.82
CA PRO A 211 -2.88 -5.60 10.20
C PRO A 211 -2.84 -7.13 10.16
N PHE A 212 -1.84 -7.75 9.51
CA PHE A 212 -1.76 -9.21 9.37
C PHE A 212 -0.57 -9.87 10.07
N SER A 213 0.26 -9.09 10.77
CA SER A 213 1.48 -9.62 11.41
C SER A 213 1.17 -10.60 12.55
N ALA A 214 0.02 -10.46 13.20
CA ALA A 214 -0.45 -11.36 14.26
C ALA A 214 -1.18 -12.62 13.76
N LEU A 215 -1.34 -12.79 12.43
CA LEU A 215 -2.10 -13.89 11.84
C LEU A 215 -1.17 -15.01 11.36
N ASP A 216 -1.64 -16.25 11.44
CA ASP A 216 -0.97 -17.41 10.83
C ASP A 216 -0.96 -17.31 9.29
N PRO A 217 -0.06 -18.01 8.58
CA PRO A 217 0.14 -17.81 7.14
C PRO A 217 -1.11 -18.05 6.27
N LEU A 218 -1.96 -19.02 6.61
CA LEU A 218 -3.16 -19.31 5.82
C LEU A 218 -4.20 -18.20 5.99
N ILE A 219 -4.51 -17.86 7.25
CA ILE A 219 -5.45 -16.79 7.55
C ILE A 219 -4.94 -15.44 7.05
N ARG A 220 -3.63 -15.18 7.12
CA ARG A 220 -3.01 -13.98 6.53
C ARG A 220 -3.30 -13.89 5.03
N ARG A 221 -3.09 -14.96 4.28
CA ARG A 221 -3.33 -14.98 2.83
C ARG A 221 -4.80 -14.73 2.50
N ASP A 222 -5.70 -15.36 3.24
CA ASP A 222 -7.14 -15.20 3.06
C ASP A 222 -7.58 -13.76 3.39
N MET A 223 -7.02 -13.15 4.44
CA MET A 223 -7.27 -11.76 4.80
C MET A 223 -6.72 -10.76 3.77
N GLN A 224 -5.55 -11.01 3.20
CA GLN A 224 -5.02 -10.20 2.10
C GLN A 224 -5.96 -10.25 0.88
N ASN A 225 -6.40 -11.44 0.48
CA ASN A 225 -7.33 -11.60 -0.64
C ASN A 225 -8.66 -10.88 -0.38
N GLU A 226 -9.13 -10.92 0.86
CA GLU A 226 -10.34 -10.22 1.27
C GLU A 226 -10.18 -8.70 1.21
N VAL A 227 -9.04 -8.15 1.64
CA VAL A 227 -8.76 -6.72 1.50
C VAL A 227 -8.67 -6.30 0.03
N ILE A 228 -8.07 -7.11 -0.84
CA ILE A 228 -8.04 -6.87 -2.29
C ILE A 228 -9.46 -6.84 -2.86
N ARG A 229 -10.27 -7.86 -2.55
CA ARG A 229 -11.67 -7.94 -2.98
C ARG A 229 -12.45 -6.70 -2.54
N LEU A 230 -12.34 -6.34 -1.27
CA LEU A 230 -13.02 -5.16 -0.72
C LEU A 230 -12.51 -3.88 -1.36
N HIS A 231 -11.20 -3.74 -1.58
CA HIS A 231 -10.67 -2.58 -2.29
C HIS A 231 -11.28 -2.43 -3.69
N HIS A 232 -11.44 -3.52 -4.44
CA HIS A 232 -12.12 -3.50 -5.75
C HIS A 232 -13.60 -3.12 -5.65
N GLU A 233 -14.31 -3.56 -4.60
CA GLU A 233 -15.73 -3.26 -4.42
C GLU A 233 -16.00 -1.84 -3.90
N VAL A 234 -15.17 -1.33 -2.99
CA VAL A 234 -15.42 -0.05 -2.29
C VAL A 234 -14.61 1.11 -2.87
N GLY A 235 -13.48 0.84 -3.54
CA GLY A 235 -12.65 1.85 -4.21
C GLY A 235 -12.02 2.90 -3.28
N LYS A 236 -11.88 2.59 -1.98
CA LYS A 236 -11.34 3.53 -0.98
C LYS A 236 -9.81 3.59 -1.05
N THR A 237 -9.25 4.77 -0.78
CA THR A 237 -7.81 4.97 -0.62
C THR A 237 -7.32 4.22 0.61
N MET A 238 -6.21 3.50 0.49
CA MET A 238 -5.62 2.73 1.58
C MET A 238 -4.15 3.11 1.77
N VAL A 239 -3.76 3.42 3.00
CA VAL A 239 -2.36 3.58 3.39
C VAL A 239 -2.00 2.40 4.27
N PHE A 240 -1.11 1.55 3.78
CA PHE A 240 -0.85 0.24 4.36
C PHE A 240 0.57 0.13 4.88
N ILE A 241 0.78 -0.28 6.12
CA ILE A 241 2.12 -0.54 6.67
C ILE A 241 2.36 -2.04 6.75
N THR A 242 3.50 -2.47 6.22
CA THR A 242 3.99 -3.83 6.42
C THR A 242 5.53 -3.86 6.50
N HIS A 243 6.06 -4.97 6.98
CA HIS A 243 7.47 -5.32 6.87
C HIS A 243 7.71 -6.47 5.86
N ASP A 244 6.65 -7.03 5.29
CA ASP A 244 6.69 -8.14 4.33
C ASP A 244 6.60 -7.62 2.89
N LEU A 245 7.61 -7.94 2.07
CA LEU A 245 7.66 -7.50 0.68
C LEU A 245 6.59 -8.16 -0.18
N SER A 246 6.32 -9.45 0.07
CA SER A 246 5.33 -10.20 -0.71
C SER A 246 3.94 -9.62 -0.50
N GLU A 247 3.66 -9.15 0.72
CA GLU A 247 2.44 -8.42 1.04
C GLU A 247 2.38 -7.07 0.32
N ALA A 248 3.47 -6.30 0.33
CA ALA A 248 3.55 -5.01 -0.34
C ALA A 248 3.32 -5.14 -1.86
N LEU A 249 3.97 -6.10 -2.52
CA LEU A 249 3.85 -6.34 -3.96
C LEU A 249 2.45 -6.85 -4.37
N LYS A 250 1.81 -7.62 -3.47
CA LYS A 250 0.49 -8.18 -3.72
C LYS A 250 -0.62 -7.14 -3.57
N LEU A 251 -0.51 -6.25 -2.59
CA LEU A 251 -1.55 -5.27 -2.25
C LEU A 251 -1.34 -3.90 -2.87
N GLY A 252 -0.08 -3.46 -2.96
CA GLY A 252 0.27 -2.07 -3.24
C GLY A 252 0.29 -1.73 -4.72
N ASP A 253 -0.30 -0.57 -5.04
CA ASP A 253 -0.09 0.09 -6.31
C ASP A 253 1.27 0.79 -6.33
N ARG A 254 1.62 1.46 -5.22
CA ARG A 254 2.92 2.08 -4.98
C ARG A 254 3.42 1.74 -3.58
N ILE A 255 4.73 1.58 -3.48
CA ILE A 255 5.44 1.14 -2.28
C ILE A 255 6.52 2.15 -1.95
N LEU A 256 6.50 2.66 -0.71
CA LEU A 256 7.51 3.50 -0.11
C LEU A 256 8.37 2.66 0.84
N ILE A 257 9.65 2.48 0.53
CA ILE A 257 10.62 1.84 1.42
C ILE A 257 11.26 2.88 2.34
N MET A 258 11.24 2.62 3.65
CA MET A 258 11.83 3.47 4.68
C MET A 258 12.99 2.78 5.43
N ARG A 259 14.03 3.56 5.73
CA ARG A 259 15.17 3.17 6.58
C ARG A 259 15.54 4.34 7.50
N ASP A 260 15.68 4.06 8.81
CA ASP A 260 16.07 5.04 9.82
C ASP A 260 15.31 6.38 9.77
N GLY A 261 14.00 6.29 9.54
CA GLY A 261 13.09 7.43 9.46
C GLY A 261 13.11 8.17 8.12
N LYS A 262 14.00 7.81 7.20
CA LYS A 262 14.12 8.40 5.86
C LYS A 262 13.42 7.53 4.81
N MET A 263 12.99 8.18 3.74
CA MET A 263 12.62 7.48 2.51
C MET A 263 13.88 6.97 1.80
N VAL A 264 13.81 5.76 1.26
CA VAL A 264 14.88 5.18 0.43
C VAL A 264 14.47 5.16 -1.03
N GLN A 265 13.29 4.60 -1.32
CA GLN A 265 12.72 4.55 -2.67
C GLN A 265 11.19 4.55 -2.58
N CYS A 266 10.54 5.19 -3.54
CA CYS A 266 9.09 5.16 -3.71
C CYS A 266 8.79 4.88 -5.19
N GLY A 267 8.01 3.85 -5.47
CA GLY A 267 7.71 3.44 -6.83
C GLY A 267 6.71 2.29 -6.87
N THR A 268 6.39 1.82 -8.07
CA THR A 268 5.60 0.60 -8.27
C THR A 268 6.40 -0.65 -7.93
N GLY A 269 5.72 -1.79 -7.79
CA GLY A 269 6.39 -3.06 -7.47
C GLY A 269 7.46 -3.45 -8.50
N ASP A 270 7.19 -3.23 -9.78
CA ASP A 270 8.12 -3.50 -10.88
C ASP A 270 9.29 -2.52 -10.91
N GLU A 271 9.11 -1.25 -10.54
CA GLU A 271 10.22 -0.30 -10.36
C GLU A 271 11.16 -0.70 -9.22
N LEU A 272 10.62 -1.19 -8.10
CA LEU A 272 11.44 -1.65 -6.98
C LEU A 272 12.28 -2.89 -7.34
N VAL A 273 11.70 -3.83 -8.07
CA VAL A 273 12.39 -5.08 -8.48
C VAL A 273 13.31 -4.86 -9.69
N GLY A 274 12.85 -4.04 -10.65
CA GLY A 274 13.54 -3.75 -11.91
C GLY A 274 14.71 -2.79 -11.76
N ALA A 275 14.56 -1.76 -10.92
CA ALA A 275 15.55 -0.72 -10.69
C ALA A 275 15.65 -0.35 -9.18
N PRO A 276 16.22 -1.23 -8.34
CA PRO A 276 16.43 -0.92 -6.92
C PRO A 276 17.40 0.26 -6.76
N ALA A 277 17.05 1.24 -5.92
CA ALA A 277 17.78 2.50 -5.77
C ALA A 277 19.14 2.36 -5.07
N ASP A 278 19.27 1.43 -4.13
CA ASP A 278 20.52 1.13 -3.43
C ASP A 278 20.61 -0.37 -3.05
N ASP A 279 21.75 -0.77 -2.48
CA ASP A 279 21.98 -2.15 -2.04
C ASP A 279 20.98 -2.61 -0.97
N TYR A 280 20.42 -1.67 -0.19
CA TYR A 280 19.41 -1.99 0.80
C TYR A 280 18.10 -2.40 0.14
N VAL A 281 17.62 -1.66 -0.86
CA VAL A 281 16.44 -2.07 -1.64
C VAL A 281 16.72 -3.38 -2.39
N ARG A 282 17.92 -3.53 -2.99
CA ARG A 282 18.31 -4.75 -3.70
C ARG A 282 18.22 -5.98 -2.81
N GLU A 283 18.62 -5.88 -1.54
CA GLU A 283 18.53 -6.99 -0.60
C GLU A 283 17.07 -7.35 -0.25
N PHE A 284 16.14 -6.38 -0.20
CA PHE A 284 14.72 -6.69 0.00
C PHE A 284 14.13 -7.50 -1.15
N VAL A 285 14.43 -7.10 -2.39
CA VAL A 285 13.79 -7.66 -3.58
C VAL A 285 14.48 -8.92 -4.11
N LYS A 286 15.59 -9.32 -3.49
CA LYS A 286 16.46 -10.42 -3.95
C LYS A 286 15.73 -11.75 -4.15
N ASP A 287 14.85 -12.11 -3.22
CA ASP A 287 14.13 -13.38 -3.25
C ASP A 287 12.77 -13.30 -3.98
N VAL A 288 12.49 -12.16 -4.62
CA VAL A 288 11.25 -11.97 -5.38
C VAL A 288 11.38 -12.65 -6.74
N PRO A 289 10.46 -13.56 -7.11
CA PRO A 289 10.40 -14.09 -8.47
C PRO A 289 10.14 -12.95 -9.46
N ARG A 290 11.16 -12.55 -10.22
CA ARG A 290 11.09 -11.38 -11.11
C ARG A 290 9.93 -11.49 -12.11
N GLY A 291 9.65 -12.70 -12.62
CA GLY A 291 8.54 -12.93 -13.54
C GLY A 291 7.15 -12.66 -12.96
N ASP A 292 6.99 -12.69 -11.63
CA ASP A 292 5.72 -12.41 -10.95
C ASP A 292 5.46 -10.91 -10.75
N VAL A 293 6.45 -10.06 -11.03
CA VAL A 293 6.38 -8.61 -10.75
C VAL A 293 6.74 -7.77 -11.97
N LEU A 294 7.81 -8.11 -12.67
CA LEU A 294 8.23 -7.35 -13.85
C LEU A 294 7.15 -7.41 -14.93
N THR A 295 7.01 -6.30 -15.62
CA THR A 295 6.11 -6.14 -16.75
C THR A 295 6.87 -6.26 -18.07
N LEU A 296 6.15 -6.40 -19.19
CA LEU A 296 6.75 -6.45 -20.52
C LEU A 296 7.62 -5.22 -20.83
N ARG A 297 7.29 -4.07 -20.24
CA ARG A 297 8.10 -2.84 -20.32
C ARG A 297 9.56 -3.04 -19.91
N TRP A 298 9.81 -3.91 -18.93
CA TRP A 298 11.17 -4.13 -18.39
C TRP A 298 12.01 -5.08 -19.22
N ILE A 299 11.36 -5.90 -20.05
CA ILE A 299 12.01 -7.03 -20.72
C ILE A 299 11.97 -6.89 -22.24
N MET A 300 11.16 -5.96 -22.76
CA MET A 300 11.08 -5.71 -24.20
C MET A 300 12.41 -5.20 -24.75
N ARG A 301 12.73 -5.63 -25.96
CA ARG A 301 13.85 -5.10 -26.74
C ARG A 301 13.37 -4.33 -27.95
N ALA A 302 14.28 -3.55 -28.54
CA ALA A 302 14.03 -2.95 -29.83
C ALA A 302 13.92 -4.03 -30.92
N PRO A 303 13.03 -3.87 -31.92
CA PRO A 303 13.02 -4.71 -33.11
C PRO A 303 14.36 -4.63 -33.87
N GLU A 304 14.83 -5.77 -34.37
CA GLU A 304 16.04 -5.91 -35.18
C GLU A 304 15.70 -6.32 -36.62
N ASP A 305 16.68 -6.18 -37.51
CA ASP A 305 16.56 -6.59 -38.92
C ASP A 305 16.37 -8.11 -39.02
N GLY A 306 15.14 -8.54 -39.27
CA GLY A 306 14.75 -9.96 -39.34
C GLY A 306 13.57 -10.32 -38.45
N ASP A 307 13.19 -9.45 -37.51
CA ASP A 307 11.97 -9.63 -36.73
C ASP A 307 10.72 -9.40 -37.59
N GLU A 308 9.84 -10.40 -37.62
CA GLU A 308 8.52 -10.29 -38.27
C GLU A 308 7.51 -9.69 -37.28
N LEU A 309 7.03 -8.47 -37.59
CA LEU A 309 6.19 -7.65 -36.71
C LEU A 309 4.67 -7.88 -36.90
N ASP A 310 4.28 -9.10 -37.22
CA ASP A 310 2.88 -9.53 -37.39
C ASP A 310 2.35 -10.39 -36.23
N GLY A 311 3.14 -10.53 -35.16
CA GLY A 311 2.76 -11.21 -33.92
C GLY A 311 1.65 -10.51 -33.12
N PRO A 312 1.14 -11.16 -32.05
CA PRO A 312 0.10 -10.60 -31.20
C PRO A 312 0.57 -9.33 -30.48
N GLU A 313 -0.37 -8.50 -30.07
CA GLU A 313 -0.10 -7.24 -29.36
C GLU A 313 -0.48 -7.37 -27.88
N LEU A 314 0.43 -7.00 -26.99
CA LEU A 314 0.21 -6.89 -25.56
C LEU A 314 0.61 -5.49 -25.07
N GLY A 315 0.01 -5.05 -23.96
CA GLY A 315 0.36 -3.79 -23.32
C GLY A 315 1.69 -3.87 -22.56
N PRO A 316 2.40 -2.74 -22.36
CA PRO A 316 3.67 -2.73 -21.64
C PRO A 316 3.55 -3.10 -20.16
N ASP A 317 2.39 -2.85 -19.55
CA ASP A 317 2.17 -3.08 -18.11
C ASP A 317 1.69 -4.51 -17.80
N VAL A 318 1.61 -5.39 -18.81
CA VAL A 318 1.29 -6.81 -18.61
C VAL A 318 2.44 -7.49 -17.88
N VAL A 319 2.15 -8.26 -16.83
CA VAL A 319 3.16 -8.97 -16.04
C VAL A 319 3.75 -10.13 -16.85
N VAL A 320 5.06 -10.35 -16.74
CA VAL A 320 5.81 -11.39 -17.48
C VAL A 320 5.17 -12.78 -17.33
N LYS A 321 4.79 -13.17 -16.12
CA LYS A 321 4.10 -14.45 -15.85
C LYS A 321 2.79 -14.59 -16.63
N GLU A 322 2.02 -13.51 -16.75
CA GLU A 322 0.73 -13.50 -17.46
C GLU A 322 0.95 -13.55 -18.98
N ALA A 323 1.98 -12.86 -19.46
CA ALA A 323 2.37 -12.87 -20.87
C ALA A 323 3.00 -14.20 -21.31
N THR A 324 3.61 -14.96 -20.40
CA THR A 324 4.41 -16.16 -20.71
C THR A 324 3.68 -17.13 -21.63
N ARG A 325 2.41 -17.45 -21.36
CA ARG A 325 1.66 -18.39 -22.20
C ARG A 325 1.39 -17.84 -23.61
N ALA A 326 1.13 -16.54 -23.72
CA ALA A 326 0.86 -15.90 -25.00
C ALA A 326 2.13 -15.80 -25.85
N VAL A 327 3.27 -15.48 -25.22
CA VAL A 327 4.57 -15.39 -25.90
C VAL A 327 5.01 -16.77 -26.40
N LEU A 328 5.05 -17.79 -25.53
CA LEU A 328 5.51 -19.14 -25.90
C LEU A 328 4.61 -19.86 -26.92
N ALA A 329 3.37 -19.40 -27.10
CA ALA A 329 2.44 -19.95 -28.08
C ALA A 329 2.46 -19.20 -29.42
N ALA A 330 3.14 -18.05 -29.49
CA ALA A 330 3.24 -17.25 -30.70
C ALA A 330 4.41 -17.76 -31.56
N ASP A 331 4.15 -17.96 -32.86
CA ASP A 331 5.21 -18.31 -33.82
C ASP A 331 6.14 -17.12 -34.11
N ARG A 332 5.77 -15.91 -33.66
CA ARG A 332 6.41 -14.62 -33.95
C ARG A 332 6.52 -13.79 -32.67
N PRO A 333 7.50 -12.87 -32.58
CA PRO A 333 7.66 -12.01 -31.41
C PRO A 333 6.38 -11.22 -31.09
N VAL A 334 6.06 -11.14 -29.80
CA VAL A 334 4.91 -10.37 -29.32
C VAL A 334 5.26 -8.90 -29.33
N LYS A 335 4.40 -8.09 -29.95
CA LYS A 335 4.53 -6.64 -29.98
C LYS A 335 4.05 -6.02 -28.67
N VAL A 336 4.89 -5.19 -28.06
CA VAL A 336 4.52 -4.38 -26.90
C VAL A 336 4.05 -3.02 -27.39
N VAL A 337 2.75 -2.75 -27.28
CA VAL A 337 2.10 -1.58 -27.87
C VAL A 337 1.39 -0.76 -26.80
N GLU A 338 1.57 0.56 -26.84
CA GLU A 338 0.89 1.51 -25.97
C GLU A 338 0.33 2.65 -26.83
N ASN A 339 -0.97 2.95 -26.71
CA ASN A 339 -1.63 4.00 -27.48
C ASN A 339 -1.40 3.91 -29.01
N GLY A 340 -1.36 2.68 -29.55
CA GLY A 340 -1.11 2.42 -30.98
C GLY A 340 0.35 2.60 -31.42
N LYS A 341 1.27 2.90 -30.50
CA LYS A 341 2.71 2.99 -30.77
C LYS A 341 3.41 1.71 -30.32
N LEU A 342 4.19 1.11 -31.21
CA LEU A 342 5.10 0.02 -30.87
C LEU A 342 6.23 0.56 -29.98
N LEU A 343 6.36 -0.01 -28.78
CA LEU A 343 7.42 0.31 -27.82
C LEU A 343 8.59 -0.66 -27.93
N GLY A 344 8.31 -1.92 -28.25
CA GLY A 344 9.31 -2.98 -28.39
C GLY A 344 8.66 -4.32 -28.70
N ILE A 345 9.46 -5.37 -28.68
CA ILE A 345 9.01 -6.76 -28.84
C ILE A 345 9.55 -7.65 -27.74
N VAL A 346 8.84 -8.75 -27.50
CA VAL A 346 9.19 -9.79 -26.50
C VAL A 346 9.01 -11.15 -27.17
N GLY A 347 10.06 -11.97 -27.15
CA GLY A 347 10.06 -13.36 -27.57
C GLY A 347 10.40 -14.31 -26.42
N ASP A 348 10.66 -15.56 -26.79
CA ASP A 348 10.96 -16.63 -25.84
C ASP A 348 12.23 -16.34 -25.02
N GLU A 349 13.24 -15.74 -25.63
CA GLU A 349 14.52 -15.43 -24.99
C GLU A 349 14.35 -14.46 -23.82
N GLU A 350 13.58 -13.38 -24.01
CA GLU A 350 13.35 -12.37 -22.97
C GLU A 350 12.53 -12.93 -21.80
N ILE A 351 11.53 -13.79 -22.08
CA ILE A 351 10.78 -14.50 -21.04
C ILE A 351 11.69 -15.46 -20.27
N LEU A 352 12.49 -16.27 -20.99
CA LEU A 352 13.36 -17.26 -20.39
C LEU A 352 14.46 -16.62 -19.53
N ALA A 353 15.05 -15.50 -19.95
CA ALA A 353 16.05 -14.79 -19.16
C ALA A 353 15.53 -14.42 -17.76
N VAL A 354 14.29 -13.92 -17.70
CA VAL A 354 13.64 -13.50 -16.44
C VAL A 354 13.25 -14.70 -15.57
N VAL A 355 12.71 -15.75 -16.18
CA VAL A 355 12.25 -16.96 -15.48
C VAL A 355 13.43 -17.79 -14.98
N ALA A 356 14.50 -17.90 -15.76
CA ALA A 356 15.72 -18.61 -15.39
C ALA A 356 16.59 -17.84 -14.39
N GLY A 357 16.24 -16.58 -14.08
CA GLY A 357 17.00 -15.74 -13.15
C GLY A 357 18.37 -15.35 -13.68
N GLN A 358 18.58 -15.34 -15.00
CA GLN A 358 19.79 -14.78 -15.56
C GLN A 358 19.72 -13.26 -15.42
N GLU A 359 20.64 -12.69 -14.65
CA GLU A 359 20.89 -11.25 -14.69
C GLU A 359 21.23 -10.91 -16.14
N GLY A 360 20.32 -10.19 -16.81
CA GLY A 360 20.64 -9.53 -18.07
C GLY A 360 21.82 -8.61 -17.80
N GLY A 361 23.01 -9.08 -18.17
CA GLY A 361 24.24 -8.32 -18.04
C GLY A 361 24.17 -7.08 -18.91
N ALA A 362 24.41 -5.92 -18.30
CA ALA A 362 24.99 -4.78 -18.96
C ALA A 362 26.48 -4.73 -18.59
#